data_AF-A0A7Z8Y2V8-F1
#
_entry.id   AF-A0A7Z8Y2V8-F1
#
_cell.length_a   1.000
_cell.length_b   1.000
_cell.length_c   1.000
_cell.angle_alpha   90.00
_cell.angle_beta   90.00
_cell.angle_gamma   90.00
#
_symmetry.space_group_name_H-M   'P 1'
#
loop_
_entity.id
_entity.type
_entity.pdbx_description
1 polymer ?
#
loop_
_entity_poly.entity_id
_entity_poly.type
_entity_poly.pdbx_seq_one_letter_code
_entity_poly.pdbx_strand_id
1 'polypeptide(L)'
;MAFTDIHPDERFPSAVQFLKDAVAYYQRLGVTIQRLLTDNGSAFRSRAFAALCHELGIKHRFTRPYRPQTNGKAERFIQSALREWAYAHTYQNSQHRADAMKSWLHHYNWHRPHQGIGRAVPISRLNLDEYNLLTVHR
;
A
#
# COMPACT_ATOMS: atom_id res chain seq x y z
N MET A 1 4.60 -5.96 -3.87
CA MET A 1 4.66 -5.34 -2.54
C MET A 1 3.41 -4.52 -2.30
N ALA A 2 3.02 -4.38 -1.04
CA ALA A 2 1.93 -3.53 -0.59
C ALA A 2 2.40 -2.66 0.59
N PHE A 3 1.80 -1.48 0.71
CA PHE A 3 1.92 -0.60 1.86
C PHE A 3 0.50 -0.25 2.30
N THR A 4 0.24 -0.24 3.61
CA THR A 4 -1.04 0.18 4.16
C THR A 4 -0.81 0.87 5.50
N ASP A 5 -1.68 1.82 5.81
CA ASP A 5 -1.72 2.51 7.09
C ASP A 5 -3.18 2.85 7.45
N ILE A 6 -3.47 3.06 8.73
CA ILE A 6 -4.81 3.39 9.23
C ILE A 6 -4.89 4.89 9.46
N HIS A 7 -5.85 5.53 8.77
CA HIS A 7 -6.16 6.94 8.94
C HIS A 7 -7.57 7.11 9.52
N PRO A 8 -7.85 8.23 10.22
CA PRO A 8 -9.14 8.47 10.86
C PRO A 8 -10.28 8.69 9.86
N ASP A 9 -9.98 9.10 8.62
CA ASP A 9 -10.97 9.36 7.58
C ASP A 9 -10.40 9.21 6.16
N GLU A 10 -11.30 9.27 5.17
CA GLU A 10 -10.98 9.22 3.74
C GLU A 10 -10.79 10.62 3.12
N ARG A 11 -10.46 11.63 3.93
CA ARG A 11 -10.33 13.01 3.43
C ARG A 11 -8.93 13.25 2.85
N PHE A 12 -8.81 14.35 2.10
CA PHE A 12 -7.55 14.68 1.43
C PHE A 12 -6.33 14.82 2.37
N PRO A 13 -6.42 15.31 3.63
CA PRO A 13 -5.24 15.35 4.50
C PRO A 13 -4.71 13.95 4.80
N SER A 14 -5.61 13.00 5.07
CA SER A 14 -5.29 11.59 5.27
C SER A 14 -4.65 10.97 4.03
N ALA A 15 -5.20 11.25 2.83
CA ALA A 15 -4.62 10.78 1.58
C ALA A 15 -3.22 11.36 1.29
N VAL A 16 -2.99 12.64 1.61
CA VAL A 16 -1.68 13.31 1.50
C VAL A 16 -0.68 12.66 2.43
N GLN A 17 -1.05 12.42 3.70
CA GLN A 17 -0.18 11.78 4.67
C GLN A 17 0.15 10.34 4.25
N PHE A 18 -0.86 9.57 3.83
CA PHE A 18 -0.69 8.22 3.31
C PHE A 18 0.33 8.16 2.16
N LEU A 19 0.26 9.11 1.21
CA LEU A 19 1.21 9.14 0.08
C LEU A 19 2.64 9.45 0.56
N LYS A 20 2.82 10.36 1.52
CA LYS A 20 4.15 10.64 2.11
C LYS A 20 4.75 9.40 2.77
N ASP A 21 3.95 8.71 3.59
CA ASP A 21 4.41 7.53 4.31
C ASP A 21 4.69 6.36 3.38
N ALA A 22 3.87 6.18 2.34
CA ALA A 22 4.10 5.20 1.29
C ALA A 22 5.41 5.47 0.54
N VAL A 23 5.67 6.73 0.16
CA VAL A 23 6.91 7.13 -0.53
C VAL A 23 8.13 6.85 0.34
N ALA A 24 8.10 7.26 1.61
CA ALA A 24 9.17 6.99 2.56
C ALA A 24 9.39 5.48 2.78
N TYR A 25 8.32 4.67 2.81
CA TYR A 25 8.42 3.21 2.86
C TYR A 25 9.12 2.63 1.63
N TYR A 26 8.68 2.98 0.43
CA TYR A 26 9.26 2.43 -0.80
C TYR A 26 10.69 2.91 -1.04
N GLN A 27 11.03 4.16 -0.67
CA GLN A 27 12.40 4.67 -0.73
C GLN A 27 13.37 3.87 0.15
N ARG A 28 12.95 3.46 1.36
CA ARG A 28 13.77 2.58 2.23
C ARG A 28 14.03 1.20 1.61
N LEU A 29 13.21 0.78 0.67
CA LEU A 29 13.38 -0.45 -0.12
C LEU A 29 14.10 -0.20 -1.46
N GLY A 30 14.69 0.99 -1.67
CA GLY A 30 15.35 1.34 -2.93
C GLY A 30 14.38 1.54 -4.10
N VAL A 31 13.08 1.74 -3.84
CA VAL A 31 12.06 1.89 -4.88
C VAL A 31 11.64 3.36 -5.03
N THR A 32 11.83 3.89 -6.23
CA THR A 32 11.29 5.21 -6.61
C THR A 32 9.93 5.06 -7.30
N ILE A 33 8.91 5.70 -6.76
CA ILE A 33 7.57 5.72 -7.36
C ILE A 33 7.56 6.71 -8.54
N GLN A 34 7.33 6.22 -9.76
CA GLN A 34 7.28 7.08 -10.95
C GLN A 34 5.86 7.53 -11.32
N ARG A 35 4.87 6.68 -11.03
CA ARG A 35 3.48 6.84 -11.44
C ARG A 35 2.55 6.34 -10.36
N LEU A 36 1.48 7.08 -10.12
CA LEU A 36 0.41 6.70 -9.21
C LEU A 36 -0.91 6.59 -9.98
N LEU A 37 -1.62 5.49 -9.81
CA LEU A 37 -2.96 5.27 -10.35
C LEU A 37 -3.96 5.22 -9.19
N THR A 38 -4.94 6.11 -9.17
CA THR A 38 -6.02 6.12 -8.17
C THR A 38 -7.38 6.05 -8.85
N ASP A 39 -8.43 5.74 -8.09
CA ASP A 39 -9.79 6.01 -8.54
C ASP A 39 -10.09 7.53 -8.53
N ASN A 40 -11.32 7.87 -8.90
CA ASN A 40 -11.80 9.25 -9.01
C ASN A 40 -12.32 9.82 -7.67
N GLY A 41 -11.97 9.22 -6.54
CA GLY A 41 -12.34 9.70 -5.21
C GLY A 41 -11.95 11.17 -4.97
N SER A 42 -12.77 11.88 -4.20
CA SER A 42 -12.62 13.33 -3.98
C SER A 42 -11.29 13.71 -3.33
N ALA A 43 -10.78 12.88 -2.42
CA ALA A 43 -9.47 13.07 -1.79
C ALA A 43 -8.33 13.11 -2.81
N PHE A 44 -8.32 12.16 -3.76
CA PHE A 44 -7.30 12.08 -4.81
C PHE A 44 -7.44 13.16 -5.87
N ARG A 45 -8.64 13.75 -6.03
CA ARG A 45 -8.87 14.90 -6.91
C ARG A 45 -8.52 16.26 -6.29
N SER A 46 -8.18 16.29 -5.01
CA SER A 46 -7.85 17.54 -4.33
C SER A 46 -6.60 18.22 -4.90
N ARG A 47 -6.57 19.56 -4.86
CA ARG A 47 -5.39 20.34 -5.27
C ARG A 47 -4.15 20.01 -4.44
N ALA A 48 -4.34 19.75 -3.14
CA ALA A 48 -3.26 19.38 -2.23
C ALA A 48 -2.62 18.05 -2.63
N PHE A 49 -3.41 17.04 -2.99
CA PHE A 49 -2.90 15.74 -3.43
C PHE A 49 -2.14 15.85 -4.76
N ALA A 50 -2.70 16.61 -5.71
CA ALA A 50 -2.03 16.87 -6.99
C ALA A 50 -0.71 17.63 -6.82
N ALA A 51 -0.66 18.63 -5.92
CA ALA A 51 0.55 19.38 -5.60
C ALA A 51 1.64 18.47 -4.99
N LEU A 52 1.28 17.59 -4.05
CA LEU A 52 2.21 16.62 -3.48
C LEU A 52 2.75 15.65 -4.55
N CYS A 53 1.90 15.14 -5.44
CA CYS A 53 2.36 14.30 -6.54
C CYS A 53 3.39 15.03 -7.42
N HIS A 54 3.15 16.31 -7.73
CA HIS A 54 4.07 17.14 -8.50
C HIS A 54 5.40 17.37 -7.77
N GLU A 55 5.36 17.71 -6.48
CA GLU A 55 6.55 17.91 -5.62
C GLU A 55 7.43 16.65 -5.58
N LEU A 56 6.80 15.48 -5.49
CA LEU A 56 7.50 14.19 -5.45
C LEU A 56 7.92 13.66 -6.83
N GLY A 57 7.63 14.38 -7.92
CA GLY A 57 7.90 13.93 -9.29
C GLY A 57 7.05 12.73 -9.74
N ILE A 58 5.93 12.47 -9.07
CA ILE A 58 5.04 11.34 -9.34
C ILE A 58 3.98 11.74 -10.36
N LYS A 59 3.94 11.03 -11.49
CA LYS A 59 2.88 11.23 -12.48
C LYS A 59 1.58 10.56 -12.05
N HIS A 60 0.65 11.37 -11.55
CA HIS A 60 -0.68 10.92 -11.11
C HIS A 60 -1.63 10.67 -12.29
N ARG A 61 -2.33 9.55 -12.27
CA ARG A 61 -3.31 9.10 -13.25
C ARG A 61 -4.56 8.61 -12.52
N PHE A 62 -5.70 8.79 -13.17
CA PHE A 62 -6.98 8.26 -12.69
C PHE A 62 -7.36 7.00 -13.47
N THR A 63 -8.03 6.07 -12.80
CA THR A 63 -8.72 4.98 -13.50
C THR A 63 -9.74 5.57 -14.47
N ARG A 64 -9.88 4.93 -15.63
CA ARG A 64 -10.89 5.35 -16.60
C ARG A 64 -12.28 4.97 -16.06
N PRO A 65 -13.30 5.82 -16.27
CA PRO A 65 -14.69 5.42 -16.03
C PRO A 65 -14.99 4.07 -16.70
N TYR A 66 -15.73 3.22 -16.00
CA TYR A 66 -16.14 1.89 -16.47
C TYR A 66 -14.99 0.90 -16.79
N ARG A 67 -13.77 1.11 -16.27
CA ARG A 67 -12.65 0.15 -16.36
C ARG A 67 -12.11 -0.27 -14.98
N PRO A 68 -12.92 -0.95 -14.15
CA PRO A 68 -12.50 -1.37 -12.80
C PRO A 68 -11.28 -2.31 -12.82
N GLN A 69 -11.07 -3.05 -13.93
CA GLN A 69 -9.94 -3.99 -14.05
C GLN A 69 -8.57 -3.34 -13.81
N THR A 70 -8.41 -2.03 -14.07
CA THR A 70 -7.13 -1.35 -13.83
C THR A 70 -6.78 -1.19 -12.35
N ASN A 71 -7.78 -1.27 -11.46
CA ASN A 71 -7.58 -1.23 -10.01
C ASN A 71 -7.52 -2.62 -9.36
N GLY A 72 -7.61 -3.69 -10.15
CA GLY A 72 -7.74 -5.06 -9.64
C GLY A 72 -6.60 -5.51 -8.73
N LYS A 73 -5.42 -4.89 -8.80
CA LYS A 73 -4.31 -5.16 -7.84
C LYS A 73 -4.63 -4.62 -6.44
N ALA A 74 -5.12 -3.39 -6.35
CA ALA A 74 -5.53 -2.81 -5.08
C ALA A 74 -6.74 -3.54 -4.51
N GLU A 75 -7.73 -3.86 -5.35
CA GLU A 75 -8.92 -4.62 -4.94
C GLU A 75 -8.55 -6.01 -4.42
N ARG A 76 -7.65 -6.74 -5.10
CA ARG A 76 -7.18 -8.05 -4.61
C ARG A 76 -6.39 -7.96 -3.31
N PHE A 77 -5.60 -6.90 -3.12
CA PHE A 77 -4.94 -6.65 -1.85
C PHE A 77 -5.97 -6.42 -0.74
N ILE A 78 -6.96 -5.54 -0.96
CA ILE A 78 -8.03 -5.24 0.00
C ILE A 78 -8.81 -6.51 0.36
N GLN A 79 -9.18 -7.33 -0.63
CA GLN A 79 -9.87 -8.61 -0.37
C GLN A 79 -9.02 -9.57 0.48
N SER A 80 -7.70 -9.62 0.24
CA SER A 80 -6.79 -10.44 1.05
C SER A 80 -6.71 -9.89 2.47
N ALA A 81 -6.58 -8.58 2.64
CA ALA A 81 -6.55 -7.91 3.95
C ALA A 81 -7.84 -8.13 4.74
N LEU A 82 -8.99 -8.02 4.10
CA LEU A 82 -10.27 -8.27 4.76
C LEU A 82 -10.37 -9.72 5.25
N ARG A 83 -9.99 -10.68 4.41
CA ARG A 83 -10.09 -12.11 4.74
C ARG A 83 -9.08 -12.55 5.80
N GLU A 84 -7.83 -12.11 5.68
CA GLU A 84 -6.70 -12.66 6.42
C GLU A 84 -6.29 -11.81 7.62
N TRP A 85 -6.72 -10.56 7.67
CA TRP A 85 -6.48 -9.67 8.80
C TRP A 85 -7.79 -9.21 9.44
N ALA A 86 -8.66 -8.50 8.71
CA ALA A 86 -9.80 -7.82 9.33
C ALA A 86 -10.82 -8.80 9.93
N TYR A 87 -11.07 -9.93 9.25
CA TYR A 87 -12.05 -10.95 9.64
C TYR A 87 -11.44 -12.29 10.02
N ALA A 88 -10.12 -12.43 9.99
CA ALA A 88 -9.48 -13.70 10.33
C ALA A 88 -9.62 -14.05 11.81
N HIS A 89 -9.67 -13.04 12.69
CA HIS A 89 -9.63 -13.21 14.15
C HIS A 89 -10.70 -12.35 14.81
N THR A 90 -11.17 -12.78 15.98
CA THR A 90 -12.00 -11.96 16.86
C THR A 90 -11.12 -11.01 17.66
N TYR A 91 -11.12 -9.73 17.28
CA TYR A 91 -10.39 -8.69 18.01
C TYR A 91 -11.23 -8.14 19.16
N GLN A 92 -10.59 -7.93 20.31
CA GLN A 92 -11.22 -7.34 21.49
C GLN A 92 -11.68 -5.90 21.26
N ASN A 93 -10.95 -5.13 20.44
CA ASN A 93 -11.27 -3.75 20.09
C ASN A 93 -10.59 -3.35 18.77
N SER A 94 -10.90 -2.15 18.27
CA SER A 94 -10.33 -1.61 17.03
C SER A 94 -8.82 -1.41 17.10
N GLN A 95 -8.28 -1.03 18.27
CA GLN A 95 -6.84 -0.82 18.45
C GLN A 95 -6.06 -2.13 18.29
N HIS A 96 -6.53 -3.22 18.92
CA HIS A 96 -5.90 -4.53 18.77
C HIS A 96 -5.88 -4.99 17.31
N ARG A 97 -6.96 -4.73 16.55
CA ARG A 97 -6.96 -4.98 15.10
C ARG A 97 -5.94 -4.12 14.35
N ALA A 98 -5.82 -2.85 14.72
CA ALA A 98 -4.85 -1.94 14.13
C ALA A 98 -3.39 -2.38 14.39
N ASP A 99 -3.10 -2.82 15.61
CA ASP A 99 -1.77 -3.30 16.00
C ASP A 99 -1.37 -4.57 15.23
N ALA A 100 -2.33 -5.47 15.00
CA ALA A 100 -2.12 -6.69 14.21
C ALA A 100 -1.85 -6.42 12.71
N MET A 101 -2.25 -5.25 12.18
CA MET A 101 -2.12 -4.92 10.76
C MET A 101 -0.65 -4.93 10.30
N LYS A 102 0.26 -4.38 11.11
CA LYS A 102 1.69 -4.29 10.78
C LYS A 102 2.31 -5.68 10.61
N SER A 103 2.03 -6.58 11.55
CA SER A 103 2.49 -7.97 11.50
C SER A 103 1.91 -8.72 10.31
N TRP A 104 0.62 -8.54 10.02
CA TRP A 104 -0.01 -9.15 8.85
C TRP A 104 0.59 -8.62 7.53
N LEU A 105 0.79 -7.30 7.40
CA LEU A 105 1.40 -6.70 6.20
C LEU A 105 2.84 -7.18 6.00
N HIS A 106 3.60 -7.35 7.09
CA HIS A 106 4.93 -7.94 7.05
C HIS A 106 4.86 -9.36 6.48
N HIS A 107 4.00 -10.21 7.04
CA HIS A 107 3.77 -11.56 6.53
C HIS A 107 3.37 -11.55 5.05
N TYR A 108 2.41 -10.70 4.65
CA TYR A 108 1.94 -10.57 3.27
C TYR A 108 3.08 -10.30 2.28
N ASN A 109 4.01 -9.42 2.64
CA ASN A 109 5.10 -8.95 1.77
C ASN A 109 6.33 -9.87 1.79
N TRP A 110 6.64 -10.49 2.92
CA TRP A 110 7.92 -11.19 3.14
C TRP A 110 7.79 -12.71 3.16
N HIS A 111 6.62 -13.25 3.48
CA HIS A 111 6.47 -14.67 3.79
C HIS A 111 5.35 -15.35 3.01
N ARG A 112 4.26 -14.64 2.72
CA ARG A 112 3.08 -15.19 2.03
C ARG A 112 3.41 -15.48 0.56
N PRO A 113 3.27 -16.72 0.08
CA PRO A 113 3.42 -17.04 -1.35
C PRO A 113 2.26 -16.49 -2.18
N HIS A 114 2.53 -15.95 -3.37
CA HIS A 114 1.49 -15.40 -4.26
C HIS A 114 1.47 -16.10 -5.63
N GLN A 115 0.30 -16.64 -5.99
CA GLN A 115 0.10 -17.35 -7.26
C GLN A 115 0.41 -16.47 -8.48
N GLY A 116 0.05 -15.18 -8.43
CA GLY A 116 0.29 -14.24 -9.53
C GLY A 116 1.77 -13.94 -9.83
N ILE A 117 2.69 -14.43 -9.00
CA ILE A 117 4.15 -14.30 -9.18
C ILE A 117 4.85 -15.66 -8.97
N GLY A 118 4.21 -16.76 -9.38
CA GLY A 118 4.84 -18.09 -9.36
C GLY A 118 5.09 -18.65 -7.96
N ARG A 119 4.23 -18.32 -6.99
CA ARG A 119 4.38 -18.68 -5.56
C ARG A 119 5.60 -18.06 -4.88
N ALA A 120 6.21 -17.04 -5.48
CA ALA A 120 7.19 -16.22 -4.80
C ALA A 120 6.51 -15.27 -3.80
N VAL A 121 7.31 -14.69 -2.89
CA VAL A 121 6.87 -13.63 -1.96
C VAL A 121 6.99 -12.26 -2.61
N PRO A 122 6.15 -11.26 -2.29
CA PRO A 122 6.14 -9.99 -3.00
C PRO A 122 7.46 -9.21 -2.95
N ILE A 123 8.24 -9.35 -1.87
CA ILE A 123 9.52 -8.65 -1.70
C ILE A 123 10.57 -9.14 -2.68
N SER A 124 10.53 -10.42 -3.07
CA SER A 124 11.47 -11.02 -4.04
C SER A 124 11.41 -10.40 -5.44
N ARG A 125 10.39 -9.57 -5.71
CA ARG A 125 10.23 -8.84 -6.97
C ARG A 125 11.00 -7.52 -6.98
N LEU A 126 11.54 -7.11 -5.85
CA LEU A 126 12.45 -5.97 -5.76
C LEU A 126 13.89 -6.51 -5.90
N ASN A 127 14.69 -5.86 -6.74
CA ASN A 127 16.13 -6.09 -6.78
C ASN A 127 16.76 -5.35 -5.59
N LEU A 128 16.56 -5.88 -4.38
CA LEU A 128 17.21 -5.36 -3.19
C LEU A 128 18.67 -5.82 -3.22
N ASP A 129 19.62 -4.88 -3.16
CA ASP A 129 21.01 -5.22 -2.93
C ASP A 129 21.13 -5.94 -1.57
N GLU A 130 21.91 -7.03 -1.54
CA GLU A 130 21.86 -8.17 -0.58
C GLU A 130 22.00 -7.87 0.93
N TYR A 131 22.03 -6.62 1.39
CA TYR A 131 22.38 -6.28 2.79
C TYR A 131 21.32 -5.52 3.60
N ASN A 132 20.07 -5.45 3.14
CA ASN A 132 19.03 -4.70 3.85
C ASN A 132 18.11 -5.52 4.77
N LEU A 133 18.28 -6.84 4.86
CA LEU A 133 17.38 -7.69 5.68
C LEU A 133 17.35 -7.23 7.15
N LEU A 134 18.50 -6.90 7.74
CA LEU A 134 18.58 -6.49 9.16
C LEU A 134 17.99 -5.09 9.44
N THR A 135 17.85 -4.24 8.43
CA THR A 135 17.31 -2.88 8.54
C THR A 135 15.80 -2.83 8.41
N VAL A 136 15.16 -3.80 7.74
CA VAL A 136 13.70 -3.80 7.51
C VAL A 136 12.91 -4.50 8.64
N HIS A 137 13.58 -5.19 9.56
CA HIS A 137 12.95 -5.96 10.65
C HIS A 137 13.00 -5.30 12.05
N ARG A 138 13.32 -4.00 12.17
CA ARG A 138 13.23 -3.26 13.44
C ARG A 138 11.89 -2.57 13.64
#